data_AF-I3SXE0-F1
#
_entry.id   AF-I3SXE0-F1
#
_cell.length_a   1.000
_cell.length_b   1.000
_cell.length_c   1.000
_cell.angle_alpha   90.00
_cell.angle_beta   90.00
_cell.angle_gamma   90.00
#
_symmetry.space_group_name_H-M   'P 1'
#
loop_
_entity.id
_entity.type
_entity.pdbx_description
1 polymer ?
#
loop_
_entity_poly.entity_id
_entity_poly.type
_entity_poly.pdbx_seq_one_letter_code
_entity_poly.pdbx_strand_id
1 'polypeptide(L)'
;MTNYMRRKEQKEQRENDLKEGLVLYRNAKYEEALEKFESVLGWKPEPDEAAVASYNVACCYFKLNQIKAALFSLEEALNSGFEDFKRIRSDPDLANLRASEDFDPLIKRFDESFINENAINAIKFLFGFNKKQ
;
A
#
# COMPACT_ATOMS: atom_id res chain seq x y z
N MET A 1 -17.43 12.98 24.73
CA MET A 1 -16.72 13.13 23.44
C MET A 1 -17.73 13.34 22.33
N THR A 2 -17.57 14.33 21.45
CA THR A 2 -18.39 14.43 20.23
C THR A 2 -17.82 13.50 19.14
N ASN A 3 -18.66 13.08 18.17
CA ASN A 3 -18.22 12.21 17.06
C ASN A 3 -17.03 12.81 16.27
N TYR A 4 -16.99 14.14 16.14
CA TYR A 4 -15.88 14.86 15.53
C TYR A 4 -14.57 14.66 16.28
N MET A 5 -14.57 14.84 17.61
CA MET A 5 -13.36 14.70 18.42
C MET A 5 -12.83 13.26 18.37
N ARG A 6 -13.71 12.25 18.44
CA ARG A 6 -13.31 10.84 18.33
C ARG A 6 -12.63 10.53 16.99
N ARG A 7 -13.17 11.03 15.87
CA ARG A 7 -12.56 10.84 14.54
C ARG A 7 -11.20 11.52 14.44
N LYS A 8 -11.06 12.71 15.03
CA LYS A 8 -9.79 13.44 15.09
C LYS A 8 -8.74 12.67 15.89
N GLU A 9 -9.09 12.18 17.08
CA GLU A 9 -8.20 11.37 17.93
C GLU A 9 -7.79 10.07 17.23
N GLN A 10 -8.72 9.40 16.55
CA GLN A 10 -8.40 8.19 15.77
C GLN A 10 -7.41 8.47 14.64
N LYS A 11 -7.59 9.57 13.90
CA LYS A 11 -6.66 9.98 12.86
C LYS A 11 -5.28 10.27 13.44
N GLU A 12 -5.21 11.01 14.54
CA GLU A 12 -3.95 11.32 15.22
C GLU A 12 -3.24 10.04 15.72
N GLN A 13 -4.00 9.08 16.27
CA GLN A 13 -3.44 7.79 16.67
C GLN A 13 -2.85 7.03 15.48
N ARG A 14 -3.57 6.93 14.35
CA ARG A 14 -3.06 6.26 13.14
C ARG A 14 -1.80 6.93 12.60
N GLU A 15 -1.75 8.26 12.58
CA GLU A 15 -0.54 8.99 12.15
C GLU A 15 0.65 8.73 13.08
N ASN A 16 0.42 8.62 14.39
CA ASN A 16 1.46 8.32 15.36
C ASN A 16 1.96 6.87 15.24
N ASP A 17 1.04 5.90 15.11
CA ASP A 17 1.38 4.49 14.90
C ASP A 17 2.19 4.32 13.61
N LEU A 18 1.78 4.99 12.52
CA LEU A 18 2.53 4.95 11.25
C LEU A 18 3.95 5.48 11.42
N LYS A 19 4.12 6.62 12.11
CA LYS A 19 5.46 7.20 12.38
C LYS A 19 6.31 6.28 13.25
N GLU A 20 5.73 5.71 14.30
CA GLU A 20 6.42 4.80 15.21
C GLU A 20 6.85 3.51 14.48
N GLY A 21 5.96 2.91 13.70
CA GLY A 21 6.25 1.75 12.86
C GLY A 21 7.42 2.00 11.91
N LEU A 22 7.48 3.17 11.27
CA LEU A 22 8.60 3.55 10.39
C LEU A 22 9.93 3.66 11.16
N VAL A 23 9.91 4.17 12.40
CA VAL A 23 11.10 4.24 13.26
C VAL A 23 11.55 2.83 13.67
N LEU A 24 10.62 1.98 14.09
CA LEU A 24 10.89 0.59 14.47
C LEU A 24 11.47 -0.20 13.29
N TYR A 25 10.89 -0.05 12.11
CA TYR A 25 11.37 -0.68 10.88
C TYR A 25 12.81 -0.29 10.55
N ARG A 26 13.15 1.00 10.63
CA ARG A 26 14.52 1.50 10.41
C ARG A 26 15.53 0.94 11.43
N ASN A 27 15.06 0.57 12.61
CA ASN A 27 15.85 -0.05 13.66
C ASN A 27 15.85 -1.59 13.59
N ALA A 28 15.37 -2.17 12.48
CA ALA A 28 15.25 -3.61 12.26
C ALA A 28 14.37 -4.37 13.27
N LYS A 29 13.48 -3.66 13.97
CA LYS A 29 12.48 -4.23 14.89
C LYS A 29 11.20 -4.53 14.11
N TYR A 30 11.24 -5.52 13.23
CA TYR A 30 10.21 -5.72 12.21
C TYR A 30 8.89 -6.23 12.80
N GLU A 31 8.92 -7.06 13.84
CA GLU A 31 7.72 -7.51 14.55
C GLU A 31 7.02 -6.35 15.27
N GLU A 32 7.78 -5.50 15.98
CA GLU A 32 7.24 -4.30 16.63
C GLU A 32 6.69 -3.30 15.59
N ALA A 33 7.38 -3.14 14.45
CA ALA A 33 6.91 -2.30 13.36
C ALA A 33 5.61 -2.81 12.73
N LEU A 34 5.53 -4.14 12.53
CA LEU A 34 4.35 -4.81 12.01
C LEU A 34 3.12 -4.54 12.89
N GLU A 35 3.26 -4.66 14.22
CA GLU A 35 2.17 -4.37 15.18
C GLU A 35 1.64 -2.94 14.99
N LYS A 36 2.53 -1.96 14.80
CA LYS A 36 2.12 -0.56 14.58
C LYS A 36 1.41 -0.36 13.26
N PHE A 37 1.89 -0.94 12.17
CA PHE A 37 1.23 -0.82 10.88
C PHE A 37 -0.13 -1.55 10.85
N GLU A 38 -0.24 -2.71 11.49
CA GLU A 38 -1.50 -3.43 11.64
C GLU A 38 -2.51 -2.66 12.52
N SER A 39 -2.03 -1.96 13.56
CA SER A 39 -2.87 -1.03 14.33
C SER A 39 -3.50 0.02 13.42
N VAL A 40 -2.73 0.66 12.53
CA VAL A 40 -3.26 1.64 11.55
C VAL A 40 -4.40 1.04 10.73
N LEU A 41 -4.21 -0.17 10.18
CA LEU A 41 -5.22 -0.87 9.37
C LEU A 41 -6.48 -1.24 10.19
N GLY A 42 -6.32 -1.55 11.48
CA GLY A 42 -7.43 -1.84 12.41
C GLY A 42 -8.37 -0.66 12.66
N TRP A 43 -7.91 0.57 12.43
CA TRP A 43 -8.66 1.81 12.70
C TRP A 43 -9.48 2.34 11.52
N LYS A 44 -9.72 1.53 10.49
CA LYS A 44 -10.41 1.92 9.24
C LYS A 44 -9.81 3.21 8.65
N PRO A 45 -8.55 3.17 8.21
CA PRO A 45 -7.88 4.31 7.62
C PRO A 45 -8.57 4.77 6.33
N GLU A 46 -8.25 5.99 5.91
CA GLU A 46 -8.57 6.42 4.53
C GLU A 46 -7.76 5.55 3.54
N PRO A 47 -8.21 5.40 2.28
CA PRO A 47 -7.55 4.52 1.30
C PRO A 47 -6.04 4.75 1.18
N ASP A 48 -5.62 6.01 1.13
CA ASP A 48 -4.22 6.41 0.99
C ASP A 48 -3.38 5.96 2.20
N GLU A 49 -3.94 6.09 3.41
CA GLU A 49 -3.33 5.63 4.65
C GLU A 49 -3.25 4.09 4.68
N ALA A 50 -4.31 3.41 4.21
CA ALA A 50 -4.37 1.95 4.10
C ALA A 50 -3.31 1.43 3.13
N ALA A 51 -3.18 2.05 1.95
CA ALA A 51 -2.20 1.72 0.93
C ALA A 51 -0.77 1.80 1.47
N VAL A 52 -0.44 2.89 2.17
CA VAL A 52 0.89 3.09 2.77
C VAL A 52 1.14 2.10 3.90
N ALA A 53 0.16 1.87 4.78
CA ALA A 53 0.31 0.91 5.89
C ALA A 53 0.50 -0.52 5.37
N SER A 54 -0.34 -0.97 4.43
CA SER A 54 -0.23 -2.31 3.81
C SER A 54 1.10 -2.52 3.08
N TYR A 55 1.62 -1.49 2.40
CA TYR A 55 2.95 -1.56 1.80
C TYR A 55 4.04 -1.79 2.87
N ASN A 56 3.98 -1.06 3.99
CA ASN A 56 4.96 -1.23 5.06
C ASN A 56 4.81 -2.58 5.78
N VAL A 57 3.58 -3.10 5.92
CA VAL A 57 3.32 -4.47 6.38
C VAL A 57 3.99 -5.49 5.45
N ALA A 58 3.88 -5.32 4.14
CA ALA A 58 4.55 -6.18 3.16
C ALA A 58 6.08 -6.17 3.34
N CYS A 59 6.67 -4.99 3.55
CA CYS A 59 8.09 -4.85 3.86
C CYS A 59 8.47 -5.56 5.17
N CYS A 60 7.66 -5.46 6.24
CA CYS A 60 7.92 -6.18 7.49
C CYS A 60 7.88 -7.71 7.29
N TYR A 61 6.82 -8.24 6.68
CA TYR A 61 6.72 -9.69 6.41
C TYR A 61 7.87 -10.18 5.54
N PHE A 62 8.31 -9.37 4.58
CA PHE A 62 9.51 -9.68 3.81
C PHE A 62 10.75 -9.81 4.68
N LYS A 63 11.02 -8.82 5.56
CA LYS A 63 12.20 -8.84 6.44
C LYS A 63 12.18 -10.01 7.42
N LEU A 64 10.98 -10.50 7.74
CA LEU A 64 10.73 -11.70 8.53
C LEU A 64 10.74 -13.00 7.72
N ASN A 65 11.08 -12.94 6.42
CA ASN A 65 11.11 -14.07 5.49
C ASN A 65 9.75 -14.78 5.32
N GLN A 66 8.65 -14.07 5.54
CA GLN A 66 7.27 -14.56 5.38
C GLN A 66 6.71 -14.16 4.01
N ILE A 67 7.25 -14.75 2.95
CA ILE A 67 7.03 -14.33 1.56
C ILE A 67 5.55 -14.30 1.16
N LYS A 68 4.76 -15.31 1.55
CA LYS A 68 3.32 -15.36 1.22
C LYS A 68 2.53 -14.23 1.85
N ALA A 69 2.81 -13.91 3.11
CA ALA A 69 2.17 -12.79 3.81
C ALA A 69 2.61 -11.45 3.19
N ALA A 70 3.89 -11.32 2.81
CA ALA A 70 4.39 -10.13 2.13
C ALA A 70 3.68 -9.89 0.78
N LEU A 71 3.49 -10.92 -0.05
CA LEU A 71 2.77 -10.81 -1.31
C LEU A 71 1.31 -10.41 -1.11
N PHE A 72 0.63 -11.02 -0.15
CA PHE A 72 -0.76 -10.69 0.18
C PHE A 72 -0.88 -9.22 0.61
N SER A 73 -0.03 -8.76 1.52
CA SER A 73 -0.04 -7.36 1.97
C SER A 73 0.33 -6.37 0.86
N LEU A 74 1.21 -6.76 -0.06
CA LEU A 74 1.53 -5.94 -1.23
C LEU A 74 0.32 -5.82 -2.18
N GLU A 75 -0.40 -6.92 -2.42
CA GLU A 75 -1.64 -6.91 -3.18
C GLU A 75 -2.70 -5.99 -2.55
N GLU A 76 -2.86 -6.03 -1.22
CA GLU A 76 -3.76 -5.14 -0.49
C GLU A 76 -3.35 -3.67 -0.61
N ALA A 77 -2.05 -3.37 -0.60
CA ALA A 77 -1.54 -2.03 -0.84
C ALA A 77 -1.93 -1.52 -2.24
N LEU A 78 -1.72 -2.35 -3.26
CA LEU A 78 -2.06 -2.03 -4.65
C LEU A 78 -3.58 -1.84 -4.84
N ASN A 79 -4.40 -2.72 -4.25
CA ASN A 79 -5.85 -2.60 -4.24
C ASN A 79 -6.33 -1.32 -3.55
N SER A 80 -5.59 -0.84 -2.55
CA SER A 80 -5.89 0.40 -1.84
C SER A 80 -5.39 1.68 -2.57
N GLY A 81 -4.77 1.53 -3.74
CA GLY A 81 -4.27 2.65 -4.54
C GLY A 81 -2.80 3.02 -4.32
N PHE A 82 -1.97 2.07 -3.87
CA PHE A 82 -0.52 2.32 -3.80
C PHE A 82 0.08 2.41 -5.20
N GLU A 83 0.53 3.60 -5.62
CA GLU A 83 0.97 3.88 -6.98
C GLU A 83 2.50 3.97 -7.17
N ASP A 84 3.30 3.84 -6.09
CA ASP A 84 4.77 3.90 -6.21
C ASP A 84 5.35 2.56 -6.69
N PHE A 85 4.95 2.16 -7.90
CA PHE A 85 5.43 0.94 -8.55
C PHE A 85 6.93 0.98 -8.82
N LYS A 86 7.50 2.18 -9.00
CA LYS A 86 8.95 2.34 -9.15
C LYS A 86 9.66 1.85 -7.89
N ARG A 87 9.15 2.23 -6.71
CA ARG A 87 9.65 1.71 -5.44
C ARG A 87 9.47 0.20 -5.34
N ILE A 88 8.27 -0.33 -5.60
CA ILE A 88 8.03 -1.79 -5.57
C ILE A 88 9.04 -2.57 -6.41
N ARG A 89 9.38 -2.07 -7.61
CA ARG A 89 10.30 -2.74 -8.54
C ARG A 89 11.78 -2.56 -8.22
N SER A 90 12.16 -1.60 -7.37
CA SER A 90 13.57 -1.27 -7.12
C SER A 90 13.98 -1.32 -5.65
N ASP A 91 13.04 -1.41 -4.71
CA ASP A 91 13.34 -1.43 -3.29
C ASP A 91 14.26 -2.63 -2.98
N PRO A 92 15.47 -2.40 -2.45
CA PRO A 92 16.35 -3.49 -2.04
C PRO A 92 15.72 -4.33 -0.93
N ASP A 93 14.83 -3.74 -0.13
CA ASP A 93 14.05 -4.45 0.87
C ASP A 93 12.98 -5.32 0.26
N LEU A 94 12.80 -5.37 -1.06
CA LEU A 94 11.89 -6.30 -1.73
C LEU A 94 12.63 -7.25 -2.68
N ALA A 95 13.97 -7.34 -2.60
CA ALA A 95 14.77 -8.11 -3.55
C ALA A 95 14.38 -9.61 -3.60
N ASN A 96 14.23 -10.28 -2.45
CA ASN A 96 13.81 -11.69 -2.44
C ASN A 96 12.31 -11.86 -2.77
N LEU A 97 11.48 -10.82 -2.57
CA LEU A 97 10.07 -10.84 -2.95
C LEU A 97 9.97 -10.84 -4.47
N ARG A 98 10.78 -10.00 -5.14
CA ARG A 98 10.93 -9.96 -6.60
C ARG A 98 11.47 -11.26 -7.19
N ALA A 99 12.16 -12.08 -6.40
CA ALA A 99 12.60 -13.41 -6.82
C ALA A 99 11.53 -14.49 -6.67
N SER A 100 10.38 -14.20 -6.03
CA SER A 100 9.28 -15.13 -5.91
C SER A 100 8.51 -15.26 -7.23
N GLU A 101 8.03 -16.47 -7.52
CA GLU A 101 7.29 -16.77 -8.76
C GLU A 101 5.98 -15.98 -8.90
N ASP A 102 5.40 -15.55 -7.77
CA ASP A 102 4.11 -14.86 -7.71
C ASP A 102 4.23 -13.33 -7.85
N PHE A 103 5.44 -12.76 -7.74
CA PHE A 103 5.63 -11.31 -7.79
C PHE A 103 5.31 -10.74 -9.18
N ASP A 104 5.90 -11.30 -10.23
CA ASP A 104 5.69 -10.81 -11.60
C ASP A 104 4.22 -10.88 -12.04
N PRO A 105 3.48 -12.00 -11.82
CA PRO A 105 2.05 -12.05 -12.08
C PRO A 105 1.24 -10.98 -11.33
N LEU A 106 1.56 -10.76 -10.04
CA LEU A 106 0.89 -9.76 -9.23
C LEU A 106 1.07 -8.37 -9.85
N ILE A 107 2.30 -7.96 -10.11
CA ILE A 107 2.61 -6.63 -10.64
C ILE A 107 2.03 -6.41 -12.03
N LYS A 108 2.12 -7.42 -12.92
CA LYS A 108 1.60 -7.33 -14.28
C LYS A 108 0.10 -7.05 -14.32
N ARG A 109 -0.67 -7.64 -13.40
CA ARG A 109 -2.12 -7.41 -13.30
C ARG A 109 -2.49 -5.95 -13.03
N PHE A 110 -1.69 -5.26 -12.21
CA PHE A 110 -1.90 -3.83 -11.93
C PHE A 110 -1.31 -2.93 -13.02
N ASP A 111 -0.20 -3.30 -13.66
CA ASP A 111 0.33 -2.59 -14.83
C ASP A 111 -0.66 -2.57 -16.00
N GLU A 112 -1.25 -3.72 -16.34
CA GLU A 112 -2.22 -3.83 -17.43
C GLU A 112 -3.48 -3.01 -17.13
N SER A 113 -3.94 -2.99 -15.88
CA SER A 113 -5.07 -2.17 -15.45
C SER A 113 -4.77 -0.68 -15.64
N PHE A 114 -3.60 -0.21 -15.19
CA PHE A 114 -3.18 1.18 -15.34
C PHE A 114 -2.97 1.58 -16.81
N ILE A 115 -2.37 0.72 -17.63
CA ILE A 115 -2.19 0.96 -19.07
C ILE A 115 -3.55 1.03 -19.77
N ASN A 116 -4.47 0.11 -19.46
CA ASN A 116 -5.82 0.11 -20.04
C ASN A 116 -6.61 1.37 -19.66
N GLU A 117 -6.60 1.76 -18.38
CA GLU A 117 -7.28 2.99 -17.95
C GLU A 117 -6.71 4.24 -18.62
N ASN A 118 -5.39 4.37 -18.67
CA ASN A 118 -4.74 5.50 -19.32
C ASN A 118 -5.01 5.54 -20.83
N ALA A 119 -4.98 4.39 -21.50
CA ALA A 119 -5.33 4.29 -22.91
C ALA A 119 -6.80 4.68 -23.16
N ILE A 120 -7.73 4.19 -22.33
CA ILE A 120 -9.16 4.56 -22.41
C ILE A 120 -9.35 6.06 -22.17
N ASN A 121 -8.70 6.63 -21.16
CA ASN A 121 -8.81 8.05 -20.82
C ASN A 121 -8.20 8.94 -21.90
N ALA A 122 -7.06 8.54 -22.48
CA ALA A 122 -6.47 9.22 -23.63
C ALA A 122 -7.39 9.18 -24.86
N ILE A 123 -8.01 8.03 -25.17
CA ILE A 123 -9.00 7.91 -26.24
C ILE A 123 -10.22 8.80 -25.95
N LYS A 124 -10.76 8.80 -24.73
CA LYS A 124 -11.89 9.68 -24.36
C LYS A 124 -11.56 11.15 -24.56
N PHE A 125 -10.34 11.57 -24.24
CA PHE A 125 -9.87 12.94 -24.43
C PHE A 125 -9.69 13.28 -25.91
N LEU A 126 -9.03 12.39 -26.68
CA LEU A 126 -8.79 12.58 -28.11
C LEU A 126 -10.06 12.59 -28.95
N PHE A 127 -11.06 11.77 -28.58
CA PHE A 127 -12.32 11.63 -29.31
C PHE A 127 -13.50 12.38 -28.66
N GLY A 128 -13.26 13.14 -27.59
CA GLY A 128 -14.19 14.16 -27.09
C GLY A 128 -15.63 13.70 -26.90
N PHE A 129 -15.88 12.57 -26.23
CA PHE A 129 -17.24 12.16 -25.86
C PHE A 129 -17.75 13.01 -24.68
N ASN A 130 -17.98 14.30 -24.94
CA ASN A 130 -18.86 15.14 -24.14
C ASN A 130 -20.29 14.64 -24.33
N LYS A 131 -20.73 13.68 -23.51
CA LYS A 131 -22.17 13.54 -23.28
C LYS A 131 -22.60 14.67 -22.35
N LYS A 132 -22.95 15.81 -22.95
CA LYS A 132 -23.90 16.74 -22.34
C LYS A 132 -25.25 16.04 -22.24
N GLN A 133 -25.74 15.84 -21.03
CA GLN A 133 -27.16 15.97 -20.71
C GLN A 133 -27.25 16.83 -19.46
#